data_AF-A0A1F9DZX3-F1
#
_entry.id   AF-A0A1F9DZX3-F1
#
_cell.length_a   1.000
_cell.length_b   1.000
_cell.length_c   1.000
_cell.angle_alpha   90.00
_cell.angle_beta   90.00
_cell.angle_gamma   90.00
#
_symmetry.space_group_name_H-M   'P 1'
#
loop_
_entity.id
_entity.type
_entity.pdbx_description
1 polymer ?
#
loop_
_entity_poly.entity_id
_entity_poly.type
_entity_poly.pdbx_seq_one_letter_code
_entity_poly.pdbx_strand_id
1 'polypeptide(L)'
;METEKAKVEKILAELEASPEVRKIREDKAAEVLAKRLEVVGRIEALRNEQAEVLPKLQADLEEKEAAYSTAKAALEGLAHDCRTAALALRSERVTFDNAIRNCEASLFESADPAIDAAILFFRDKLDDLRRPGKIDRRGRSTERNIFTWTKKTTVETNTKAIHDALAYCRAAIMELEKMKLTPELDLAKIEAMKSRIPRIDVFTEYVGDESMERTIADFDSRMALKSDSQIEWEIGKLNDKFKKIMGRPA
;
A
#
# COMPACT_ATOMS: atom_id res chain seq x y z
N MET A 1 -79.15 65.95 20.05
CA MET A 1 -78.77 64.63 20.59
C MET A 1 -77.26 64.62 20.75
N GLU A 2 -76.75 64.81 21.96
CA GLU A 2 -75.31 64.56 22.23
C GLU A 2 -75.04 63.09 21.90
N THR A 3 -74.13 62.86 20.96
CA THR A 3 -73.75 61.51 20.52
C THR A 3 -73.14 60.77 21.71
N GLU A 4 -73.45 59.49 21.87
CA GLU A 4 -72.97 58.66 23.00
C GLU A 4 -71.44 58.73 23.16
N LYS A 5 -70.70 58.93 22.06
CA LYS A 5 -69.26 59.21 22.05
C LYS A 5 -68.88 60.43 22.90
N ALA A 6 -69.57 61.56 22.75
CA ALA A 6 -69.27 62.78 23.50
C ALA A 6 -69.52 62.61 25.00
N LYS A 7 -70.47 61.75 25.40
CA LYS A 7 -70.73 61.42 26.81
C LYS A 7 -69.67 60.49 27.39
N VAL A 8 -69.25 59.48 26.62
CA VAL A 8 -68.16 58.57 27.00
C VAL A 8 -66.84 59.34 27.14
N GLU A 9 -66.55 60.28 26.23
CA GLU A 9 -65.37 61.15 26.31
C GLU A 9 -65.39 62.06 27.54
N LYS A 10 -66.55 62.62 27.91
CA LYS A 10 -66.70 63.40 29.14
C LYS A 10 -66.47 62.57 30.41
N ILE A 11 -67.06 61.36 30.47
CA ILE A 11 -66.90 60.45 31.61
C ILE A 11 -65.43 59.99 31.72
N LEU A 12 -64.75 59.72 30.60
CA LEU A 12 -63.32 59.41 30.59
C LEU A 12 -62.48 60.58 31.08
N ALA A 13 -62.76 61.81 30.63
CA ALA A 13 -62.05 63.00 31.09
C ALA A 13 -62.26 63.26 32.60
N GLU A 14 -63.46 63.02 33.12
CA GLU A 14 -63.77 63.11 34.56
C GLU A 14 -63.09 61.99 35.36
N LEU A 15 -63.02 60.76 34.82
CA LEU A 15 -62.28 59.64 35.42
C LEU A 15 -60.77 59.91 35.44
N GLU A 16 -60.21 60.50 34.39
CA GLU A 16 -58.79 60.87 34.31
C GLU A 16 -58.43 62.05 35.24
N ALA A 17 -59.41 62.92 35.53
CA ALA A 17 -59.28 63.98 36.53
C ALA A 17 -59.45 63.47 37.97
N SER A 18 -59.97 62.24 38.16
CA SER A 18 -60.16 61.64 39.47
C SER A 18 -58.82 61.47 40.21
N PRO A 19 -58.75 61.83 41.51
CA PRO A 19 -57.53 61.71 42.31
C PRO A 19 -57.00 60.27 42.40
N GLU A 20 -57.86 59.25 42.25
CA GLU A 20 -57.47 57.84 42.30
C GLU A 20 -56.71 57.39 41.05
N VAL A 21 -57.14 57.83 39.86
CA VAL A 21 -56.48 57.50 38.58
C VAL A 21 -55.12 58.20 38.46
N ARG A 22 -54.98 59.41 39.03
CA ARG A 22 -53.70 60.11 39.12
C ARG A 22 -52.70 59.36 40.01
N LYS A 23 -53.12 58.89 41.18
CA LYS A 23 -52.27 58.05 42.05
C LYS A 23 -51.81 56.78 41.36
N ILE A 24 -52.72 56.06 40.68
CA ILE A 24 -52.34 54.85 39.92
C ILE A 24 -51.31 55.16 38.81
N ARG A 25 -51.42 56.32 38.15
CA ARG A 25 -50.43 56.74 37.14
C ARG A 25 -49.09 57.10 37.78
N GLU A 26 -49.10 57.81 38.90
CA GLU A 26 -47.90 58.16 39.66
C GLU A 26 -47.19 56.91 40.20
N ASP A 27 -47.94 55.95 40.75
CA ASP A 27 -47.40 54.68 41.24
C ASP A 27 -46.78 53.85 40.10
N LYS A 28 -47.46 53.73 38.96
CA LYS A 28 -46.92 53.07 37.76
C LYS A 28 -45.68 53.79 37.20
N ALA A 29 -45.69 55.13 37.21
CA ALA A 29 -44.54 55.91 36.78
C ALA A 29 -43.34 55.72 37.73
N ALA A 30 -43.59 55.65 39.03
CA ALA A 30 -42.58 55.36 40.05
C ALA A 30 -42.01 53.94 39.91
N GLU A 31 -42.84 52.92 39.66
CA GLU A 31 -42.38 51.55 39.39
C GLU A 31 -41.51 51.47 38.13
N VAL A 32 -41.92 52.14 37.04
CA VAL A 32 -41.14 52.20 35.79
C VAL A 32 -39.81 52.91 36.01
N LEU A 33 -39.80 54.00 36.78
CA LEU A 33 -38.59 54.75 37.11
C LEU A 33 -37.64 53.92 37.98
N ALA A 34 -38.16 53.21 38.99
CA ALA A 34 -37.37 52.29 39.82
C ALA A 34 -36.70 51.19 38.97
N LYS A 35 -37.45 50.55 38.06
CA LYS A 35 -36.89 49.54 37.14
C LYS A 35 -35.82 50.12 36.21
N ARG A 36 -36.02 51.35 35.72
CA ARG A 36 -35.03 52.03 34.88
C ARG A 36 -33.75 52.33 35.65
N LEU A 37 -33.85 52.79 36.89
CA LEU A 37 -32.69 53.05 37.74
C LEU A 37 -31.89 51.77 38.03
N GLU A 38 -32.58 50.65 38.28
CA GLU A 38 -31.91 49.35 38.47
C GLU A 38 -31.16 48.90 37.21
N VAL A 39 -31.77 49.04 36.03
CA VAL A 39 -31.11 48.71 34.75
C VAL A 39 -29.91 49.62 34.50
N VAL A 40 -30.01 50.92 34.78
CA VAL A 40 -28.87 51.85 34.67
C VAL A 40 -27.74 51.43 35.60
N GLY A 41 -28.04 51.09 36.86
CA GLY A 41 -27.03 50.58 37.79
C GLY A 41 -26.34 49.30 37.31
N ARG A 42 -27.09 48.37 36.71
CA ARG A 42 -26.51 47.16 36.10
C ARG A 42 -25.61 47.49 34.90
N ILE A 43 -26.02 48.44 34.05
CA ILE A 43 -25.21 48.87 32.90
C ILE A 43 -23.90 49.50 33.38
N GLU A 44 -23.93 50.33 34.42
CA GLU A 44 -22.73 50.95 34.98
C GLU A 44 -21.80 49.91 35.61
N ALA A 45 -22.34 48.94 36.36
CA ALA A 45 -21.55 47.84 36.91
C ALA A 45 -20.85 47.03 35.81
N LEU A 46 -21.58 46.64 34.75
CA LEU A 46 -21.02 45.92 33.62
C LEU A 46 -19.98 46.73 32.85
N ARG A 47 -20.18 48.05 32.71
CA ARG A 47 -19.18 48.93 32.09
C ARG A 47 -17.89 49.02 32.91
N ASN A 48 -18.01 49.05 34.24
CA ASN A 48 -16.84 49.08 35.13
C ASN A 48 -16.08 47.74 35.07
N GLU A 49 -16.79 46.61 35.13
CA GLU A 49 -16.18 45.28 34.96
C GLU A 49 -15.51 45.15 33.58
N GLN A 50 -16.18 45.61 32.53
CA GLN A 50 -15.63 45.61 31.17
C GLN A 50 -14.35 46.45 31.09
N ALA A 51 -14.34 47.64 31.68
CA ALA A 51 -13.18 48.54 31.71
C ALA A 51 -12.00 47.97 32.50
N GLU A 52 -12.24 47.11 33.49
CA GLU A 52 -11.18 46.47 34.26
C GLU A 52 -10.65 45.19 33.61
N VAL A 53 -11.54 44.35 33.07
CA VAL A 53 -11.20 43.00 32.60
C VAL A 53 -10.67 43.00 31.17
N LEU A 54 -11.28 43.78 30.26
CA LEU A 54 -10.89 43.74 28.84
C LEU A 54 -9.44 44.16 28.61
N PRO A 55 -8.90 45.23 29.23
CA PRO A 55 -7.50 45.61 29.00
C PRO A 55 -6.53 44.53 29.46
N LYS A 56 -6.82 43.83 30.57
CA LYS A 56 -5.99 42.72 31.07
C LYS A 56 -5.97 41.55 30.09
N LEU A 57 -7.13 41.17 29.56
CA LEU A 57 -7.24 40.11 28.56
C LEU A 57 -6.59 40.49 27.23
N GLN A 58 -6.72 41.75 26.81
CA GLN A 58 -6.05 42.26 25.61
C GLN A 58 -4.54 42.22 25.77
N ALA A 59 -3.99 42.67 26.90
CA ALA A 59 -2.56 42.62 27.18
C ALA A 59 -2.03 41.17 27.21
N ASP A 60 -2.74 40.23 27.85
CA ASP A 60 -2.34 38.82 27.86
C ASP A 60 -2.39 38.21 26.45
N LEU A 61 -3.43 38.51 25.66
CA LEU A 61 -3.52 38.08 24.26
C LEU A 61 -2.32 38.58 23.43
N GLU A 62 -2.02 39.87 23.50
CA GLU A 62 -0.89 40.48 22.79
C GLU A 62 0.45 39.84 23.20
N GLU A 63 0.65 39.56 24.49
CA GLU A 63 1.83 38.85 25.00
C GLU A 63 1.93 37.43 24.42
N LYS A 64 0.83 36.67 24.42
CA LYS A 64 0.82 35.30 23.86
C LYS A 64 1.03 35.30 22.35
N GLU A 65 0.47 36.25 21.62
CA GLU A 65 0.68 36.39 20.17
C GLU A 65 2.14 36.73 19.85
N ALA A 66 2.76 37.62 20.62
CA ALA A 66 4.18 37.94 20.49
C ALA A 66 5.08 36.71 20.78
N ALA A 67 4.77 35.95 21.84
CA ALA A 67 5.49 34.72 22.16
C ALA A 67 5.33 33.66 21.07
N TYR A 68 4.11 33.48 20.55
CA TYR A 68 3.81 32.54 19.48
C TYR A 68 4.56 32.89 18.18
N SER A 69 4.55 34.16 17.78
CA SER A 69 5.25 34.61 16.56
C SER A 69 6.76 34.40 16.67
N THR A 70 7.35 34.67 17.84
CA THR A 70 8.78 34.43 18.11
C THR A 70 9.12 32.94 18.05
N ALA A 71 8.32 32.09 18.70
CA ALA A 71 8.50 30.64 18.66
C ALA A 71 8.36 30.07 17.24
N LYS A 72 7.40 30.60 16.46
CA LYS A 72 7.21 30.22 15.06
C LYS A 72 8.43 30.57 14.22
N ALA A 73 8.98 31.78 14.35
CA ALA A 73 10.19 32.18 13.64
C ALA A 73 11.41 31.31 14.01
N ALA A 74 11.55 30.96 15.30
CA ALA A 74 12.60 30.05 15.76
C ALA A 74 12.45 28.64 15.17
N LEU A 75 11.22 28.12 15.10
CA LEU A 75 10.93 26.82 14.48
C LEU A 75 11.25 26.84 12.98
N GLU A 76 10.88 27.90 12.27
CA GLU A 76 11.19 28.06 10.85
C GLU A 76 12.71 28.11 10.59
N GLY A 77 13.47 28.79 11.47
CA GLY A 77 14.93 28.80 11.45
C GLY A 77 15.52 27.41 11.65
N LEU A 78 15.12 26.70 12.72
CA LEU A 78 15.58 25.33 12.96
C LEU A 78 15.18 24.37 11.82
N ALA A 79 13.99 24.54 11.24
CA ALA A 79 13.56 23.74 10.10
C ALA A 79 14.39 24.03 8.83
N HIS A 80 14.88 25.26 8.66
CA HIS A 80 15.84 25.58 7.61
C HIS A 80 17.19 24.90 7.88
N ASP A 81 17.73 25.02 9.09
CA ASP A 81 19.02 24.41 9.47
C ASP A 81 19.01 22.88 9.35
N CYS A 82 17.92 22.23 9.75
CA CYS A 82 17.76 20.79 9.55
C CYS A 82 17.78 20.40 8.07
N ARG A 83 17.15 21.21 7.20
CA ARG A 83 17.14 20.96 5.75
C ARG A 83 18.52 21.15 5.13
N THR A 84 19.25 22.20 5.52
CA THR A 84 20.61 22.44 5.03
C THR A 84 21.57 21.36 5.48
N ALA A 85 21.51 20.94 6.75
CA ALA A 85 22.31 19.83 7.27
C ALA A 85 22.00 18.50 6.56
N ALA A 86 20.72 18.20 6.32
CA ALA A 86 20.31 17.00 5.58
C ALA A 86 20.81 17.01 4.13
N LEU A 87 20.77 18.17 3.45
CA LEU A 87 21.31 18.33 2.12
C LEU A 87 22.83 18.09 2.09
N ALA A 88 23.57 18.69 3.04
CA ALA A 88 25.01 18.53 3.15
C ALA A 88 25.41 17.06 3.41
N LEU A 89 24.71 16.36 4.30
CA LEU A 89 24.92 14.93 4.53
C LEU A 89 24.70 14.11 3.24
N ARG A 90 23.65 14.42 2.49
CA ARG A 90 23.34 13.74 1.24
C ARG A 90 24.40 14.01 0.17
N SER A 91 24.86 15.25 0.03
CA SER A 91 25.92 15.57 -0.94
C SER A 91 27.22 14.85 -0.61
N GLU A 92 27.61 14.83 0.68
CA GLU A 92 28.82 14.14 1.12
C GLU A 92 28.75 12.62 0.91
N ARG A 93 27.57 12.01 1.13
CA ARG A 93 27.39 10.59 0.80
C ARG A 93 27.62 10.31 -0.68
N VAL A 94 27.08 11.17 -1.55
CA VAL A 94 27.26 11.02 -3.01
C VAL A 94 28.71 11.18 -3.42
N THR A 95 29.46 12.12 -2.84
CA THR A 95 30.90 12.26 -3.12
C THR A 95 31.68 11.04 -2.67
N PHE A 96 31.44 10.52 -1.46
CA PHE A 96 32.08 9.28 -1.00
C PHE A 96 31.72 8.08 -1.88
N ASP A 97 30.45 7.89 -2.21
CA ASP A 97 30.01 6.78 -3.08
C ASP A 97 30.69 6.84 -4.45
N ASN A 98 30.83 8.03 -5.02
CA ASN A 98 31.54 8.22 -6.29
C ASN A 98 33.04 7.93 -6.16
N ALA A 99 33.67 8.38 -5.07
CA ALA A 99 35.08 8.09 -4.80
C ALA A 99 35.33 6.59 -4.63
N ILE A 100 34.46 5.88 -3.90
CA ILE A 100 34.50 4.42 -3.75
C ILE A 100 34.36 3.76 -5.12
N ARG A 101 33.35 4.12 -5.92
CA ARG A 101 33.17 3.56 -7.27
C ARG A 101 34.39 3.75 -8.17
N ASN A 102 35.03 4.92 -8.10
CA ASN A 102 36.24 5.18 -8.88
C ASN A 102 37.40 4.28 -8.42
N CYS A 103 37.57 4.10 -7.11
CA CYS A 103 38.59 3.19 -6.57
C CYS A 103 38.29 1.73 -6.94
N GLU A 104 37.04 1.29 -6.83
CA GLU A 104 36.59 -0.03 -7.26
C GLU A 104 36.85 -0.22 -8.76
N ALA A 105 36.55 0.76 -9.61
CA ALA A 105 36.85 0.71 -11.03
C ALA A 105 38.35 0.55 -11.30
N SER A 106 39.21 1.30 -10.59
CA SER A 106 40.66 1.12 -10.70
C SER A 106 41.12 -0.28 -10.28
N LEU A 107 40.52 -0.86 -9.23
CA LEU A 107 40.79 -2.24 -8.82
C LEU A 107 40.33 -3.25 -9.89
N PHE A 108 39.16 -3.05 -10.49
CA PHE A 108 38.68 -3.88 -11.60
C PHE A 108 39.57 -3.81 -12.83
N GLU A 109 40.06 -2.62 -13.19
CA GLU A 109 40.95 -2.42 -14.35
C GLU A 109 42.34 -2.99 -14.12
N SER A 110 42.84 -2.96 -12.88
CA SER A 110 44.15 -3.49 -12.49
C SER A 110 44.12 -4.95 -12.01
N ALA A 111 42.93 -5.58 -12.02
CA ALA A 111 42.75 -6.95 -11.56
C ALA A 111 43.61 -7.94 -12.37
N ASP A 112 44.10 -8.98 -11.69
CA ASP A 112 44.93 -9.99 -12.34
C ASP A 112 44.14 -10.76 -13.44
N PRO A 113 44.68 -10.85 -14.67
CA PRO A 113 44.04 -11.57 -15.78
C PRO A 113 43.70 -13.04 -15.49
N ALA A 114 44.37 -13.68 -14.52
CA ALA A 114 44.07 -15.05 -14.09
C ALA A 114 42.65 -15.18 -13.52
N ILE A 115 42.11 -14.12 -12.90
CA ILE A 115 40.72 -14.10 -12.41
C ILE A 115 39.75 -14.15 -13.60
N ASP A 116 40.02 -13.37 -14.65
CA ASP A 116 39.22 -13.38 -15.87
C ASP A 116 39.29 -14.72 -16.61
N ALA A 117 40.47 -15.34 -16.67
CA ALA A 117 40.63 -16.68 -17.21
C ALA A 117 39.82 -17.72 -16.41
N ALA A 118 39.75 -17.59 -15.08
CA ALA A 118 38.91 -18.45 -14.24
C ALA A 118 37.41 -18.21 -14.48
N ILE A 119 36.98 -16.95 -14.62
CA ILE A 119 35.59 -16.60 -14.95
C ILE A 119 35.20 -17.21 -16.30
N LEU A 120 36.05 -17.07 -17.32
CA LEU A 120 35.84 -17.68 -18.64
C LEU A 120 35.68 -19.19 -18.54
N PHE A 121 36.53 -19.88 -17.77
CA PHE A 121 36.40 -21.31 -17.53
C PHE A 121 35.02 -21.70 -16.96
N PHE A 122 34.50 -20.95 -15.97
CA PHE A 122 33.17 -21.24 -15.41
C PHE A 122 32.03 -20.87 -16.38
N ARG A 123 32.20 -19.85 -17.23
CA ARG A 123 31.24 -19.52 -18.30
C ARG A 123 31.19 -20.62 -19.36
N ASP A 124 32.34 -21.12 -19.80
CA ASP A 124 32.42 -22.25 -20.74
C ASP A 124 31.77 -23.50 -20.15
N LYS A 125 31.95 -23.75 -18.84
CA LYS A 125 31.25 -24.84 -18.14
C LYS A 125 29.75 -24.61 -18.05
N LEU A 126 29.28 -23.39 -17.77
CA LEU A 126 27.85 -23.08 -17.79
C LEU A 126 27.24 -23.33 -19.16
N ASP A 127 27.94 -22.95 -20.23
CA ASP A 127 27.47 -23.14 -21.59
C ASP A 127 27.47 -24.62 -21.97
N ASP A 128 28.50 -25.39 -21.60
CA ASP A 128 28.52 -26.84 -21.81
C ASP A 128 27.35 -27.53 -21.08
N LEU A 129 27.04 -27.15 -19.84
CA LEU A 129 25.92 -27.70 -19.06
C LEU A 129 24.54 -27.37 -19.66
N ARG A 130 24.42 -26.28 -20.41
CA ARG A 130 23.18 -25.86 -21.08
C ARG A 130 23.00 -26.51 -22.45
N ARG A 131 24.02 -27.18 -22.98
CA ARG A 131 23.92 -27.81 -24.31
C ARG A 131 22.78 -28.83 -24.32
N PRO A 132 21.97 -28.86 -25.40
CA PRO A 132 20.99 -29.91 -25.60
C PRO A 132 21.65 -31.29 -25.51
N GLY A 133 20.99 -32.24 -24.83
CA GLY A 133 21.50 -33.61 -24.67
C GLY A 133 22.41 -33.85 -23.47
N LYS A 134 22.63 -32.86 -22.59
CA LYS A 134 23.30 -33.09 -21.29
C LYS A 134 22.37 -33.68 -20.24
N ILE A 135 21.10 -33.30 -20.29
CA ILE A 135 20.08 -33.88 -19.43
C ILE A 135 19.68 -35.22 -20.03
N ASP A 136 20.09 -36.28 -19.35
CA ASP A 136 19.74 -37.65 -19.67
C ASP A 136 18.54 -38.08 -18.84
N ARG A 137 17.51 -38.57 -19.52
CA ARG A 137 16.32 -39.16 -18.90
C ARG A 137 16.19 -40.61 -19.36
N ARG A 138 16.31 -41.55 -18.43
CA ARG A 138 16.20 -43.00 -18.69
C ARG A 138 14.95 -43.54 -18.01
N GLY A 139 14.04 -44.14 -18.79
CA GLY A 139 12.94 -44.92 -18.23
C GLY A 139 13.46 -46.31 -17.85
N ARG A 140 13.29 -46.71 -16.58
CA ARG A 140 13.85 -47.98 -16.07
C ARG A 140 12.82 -49.10 -16.03
N SER A 141 11.62 -48.81 -15.53
CA SER A 141 10.53 -49.77 -15.44
C SER A 141 9.18 -49.07 -15.57
N THR A 142 8.27 -49.74 -16.27
CA THR A 142 6.86 -49.38 -16.36
C THR A 142 6.06 -50.56 -15.81
N GLU A 143 5.60 -50.45 -14.57
CA GLU A 143 4.68 -51.43 -14.00
C GLU A 143 3.25 -50.94 -14.20
N ARG A 144 2.44 -51.74 -14.90
CA ARG A 144 1.02 -51.48 -15.10
C ARG A 144 0.25 -52.25 -14.05
N ASN A 145 -0.45 -51.54 -13.18
CA ASN A 145 -1.41 -52.16 -12.28
C ASN A 145 -2.81 -52.08 -12.92
N ILE A 146 -3.31 -53.22 -13.40
CA ILE A 146 -4.60 -53.35 -14.08
C ILE A 146 -5.76 -53.15 -13.09
N PHE A 147 -5.57 -53.46 -11.80
CA PHE A 147 -6.60 -53.28 -10.77
C PHE A 147 -6.84 -51.83 -10.40
N THR A 148 -5.77 -51.04 -10.28
CA THR A 148 -5.85 -49.61 -9.90
C THR A 148 -5.85 -48.67 -11.11
N TRP A 149 -5.74 -49.20 -12.33
CA TRP A 149 -5.59 -48.41 -13.57
C TRP A 149 -4.44 -47.39 -13.51
N THR A 150 -3.41 -47.67 -12.72
CA THR A 150 -2.23 -46.79 -12.55
C THR A 150 -1.01 -47.42 -13.21
N LYS A 151 -0.24 -46.59 -13.91
CA LYS A 151 1.05 -46.91 -14.48
C LYS A 151 2.14 -46.29 -13.61
N LYS A 152 2.91 -47.13 -12.91
CA LYS A 152 4.10 -46.68 -12.18
C LYS A 152 5.24 -46.55 -13.16
N THR A 153 5.72 -45.32 -13.37
CA THR A 153 6.87 -45.06 -14.24
C THR A 153 8.04 -44.66 -13.35
N THR A 154 9.08 -45.48 -13.36
CA THR A 154 10.36 -45.15 -12.74
C THR A 154 11.27 -44.50 -13.78
N VAL A 155 11.71 -43.29 -13.49
CA VAL A 155 12.55 -42.49 -14.37
C VAL A 155 13.81 -42.09 -13.61
N GLU A 156 14.97 -42.41 -14.15
CA GLU A 156 16.24 -41.86 -13.72
C GLU A 156 16.54 -40.60 -14.53
N THR A 157 16.86 -39.52 -13.84
CA THR A 157 17.29 -38.28 -14.48
C THR A 157 18.45 -37.63 -13.75
N ASN A 158 19.39 -37.05 -14.48
CA ASN A 158 20.49 -36.25 -13.92
C ASN A 158 20.14 -34.74 -13.83
N THR A 159 18.90 -34.36 -14.09
CA THR A 159 18.44 -32.95 -14.09
C THR A 159 18.83 -32.20 -12.82
N LYS A 160 18.68 -32.81 -11.64
CA LYS A 160 19.03 -32.16 -10.36
C LYS A 160 20.54 -31.87 -10.27
N ALA A 161 21.38 -32.84 -10.60
CA ALA A 161 22.83 -32.70 -10.57
C ALA A 161 23.31 -31.59 -11.53
N ILE A 162 22.69 -31.49 -12.72
CA ILE A 162 22.97 -30.41 -13.67
C ILE A 162 22.53 -29.05 -13.12
N HIS A 163 21.36 -28.95 -12.49
CA HIS A 163 20.92 -27.70 -11.87
C HIS A 163 21.85 -27.26 -10.72
N ASP A 164 22.28 -28.19 -9.88
CA ASP A 164 23.21 -27.91 -8.78
C ASP A 164 24.57 -27.44 -9.33
N ALA A 165 25.08 -28.08 -10.40
CA ALA A 165 26.30 -27.64 -11.09
C ALA A 165 26.15 -26.24 -11.73
N LEU A 166 25.01 -25.95 -12.36
CA LEU A 166 24.70 -24.62 -12.91
C LEU A 166 24.65 -23.55 -11.82
N ALA A 167 24.02 -23.84 -10.68
CA ALA A 167 23.95 -22.94 -9.55
C ALA A 167 25.36 -22.67 -8.97
N TYR A 168 26.16 -23.73 -8.81
CA TYR A 168 27.54 -23.62 -8.34
C TYR A 168 28.40 -22.73 -9.25
N CYS A 169 28.39 -22.97 -10.56
CA CYS A 169 29.18 -22.17 -11.50
C CYS A 169 28.77 -20.69 -11.51
N ARG A 170 27.47 -20.38 -11.34
CA ARG A 170 27.02 -18.98 -11.19
C ARG A 170 27.56 -18.33 -9.91
N ALA A 171 27.47 -19.04 -8.78
CA ALA A 171 27.99 -18.56 -7.51
C ALA A 171 29.51 -18.36 -7.55
N ALA A 172 30.25 -19.28 -8.17
CA ALA A 172 31.69 -19.18 -8.35
C ALA A 172 32.10 -17.97 -9.22
N ILE A 173 31.36 -17.67 -10.29
CA ILE A 173 31.59 -16.45 -11.09
C ILE A 173 31.40 -15.19 -10.24
N MET A 174 30.33 -15.12 -9.44
CA MET A 174 30.10 -13.97 -8.56
C MET A 174 31.18 -13.82 -7.49
N GLU A 175 31.70 -14.94 -6.98
CA GLU A 175 32.79 -14.92 -6.00
C GLU A 175 34.11 -14.46 -6.64
N LEU A 176 34.41 -14.90 -7.86
CA LEU A 176 35.57 -14.45 -8.63
C LEU A 176 35.46 -12.96 -9.01
N GLU A 177 34.29 -12.47 -9.38
CA GLU A 177 34.06 -11.05 -9.64
C GLU A 177 34.31 -10.20 -8.38
N LYS A 178 33.96 -10.70 -7.20
CA LYS A 178 34.30 -10.03 -5.92
C LYS A 178 35.79 -10.06 -5.62
N MET A 179 36.52 -11.11 -6.01
CA MET A 179 37.98 -11.16 -5.82
C MET A 179 38.71 -10.09 -6.65
N LYS A 180 38.09 -9.52 -7.69
CA LYS A 180 38.67 -8.37 -8.40
C LYS A 180 38.75 -7.11 -7.55
N LEU A 181 37.96 -7.02 -6.49
CA LEU A 181 37.99 -5.91 -5.53
C LEU A 181 39.01 -6.13 -4.41
N THR A 182 39.61 -7.31 -4.30
CA THR A 182 40.67 -7.57 -3.32
C THR A 182 42.04 -7.36 -3.96
N PRO A 183 42.98 -6.68 -3.27
CA PRO A 183 44.30 -6.38 -3.84
C PRO A 183 45.19 -7.62 -4.00
N GLU A 184 44.95 -8.68 -3.22
CA GLU A 184 45.75 -9.91 -3.25
C GLU A 184 45.05 -11.02 -4.02
N LEU A 185 45.79 -11.67 -4.93
CA LEU A 185 45.30 -12.80 -5.71
C LEU A 185 45.47 -14.11 -4.93
N ASP A 186 44.35 -14.77 -4.61
CA ASP A 186 44.35 -16.10 -4.01
C ASP A 186 44.15 -17.19 -5.08
N LEU A 187 45.26 -17.58 -5.73
CA LEU A 187 45.27 -18.64 -6.73
C LEU A 187 44.79 -19.99 -6.17
N ALA A 188 45.14 -20.31 -4.93
CA ALA A 188 44.79 -21.58 -4.31
C ALA A 188 43.27 -21.71 -4.17
N LYS A 189 42.59 -20.63 -3.80
CA LYS A 189 41.13 -20.60 -3.73
C LYS A 189 40.48 -20.73 -5.11
N ILE A 190 41.04 -20.12 -6.15
CA ILE A 190 40.55 -20.26 -7.53
C ILE A 190 40.63 -21.72 -8.00
N GLU A 191 41.75 -22.38 -7.76
CA GLU A 191 41.92 -23.81 -8.10
C GLU A 191 40.98 -24.70 -7.29
N ALA A 192 40.81 -24.42 -5.99
CA ALA A 192 39.87 -25.13 -5.14
C ALA A 192 38.43 -25.01 -5.67
N MET A 193 38.01 -23.83 -6.13
CA MET A 193 36.68 -23.64 -6.75
C MET A 193 36.53 -24.46 -8.02
N LYS A 194 37.56 -24.53 -8.88
CA LYS A 194 37.51 -25.35 -10.10
C LYS A 194 37.35 -26.85 -9.79
N SER A 195 37.99 -27.34 -8.72
CA SER A 195 37.93 -28.75 -8.32
C SER A 195 36.60 -29.18 -7.69
N ARG A 196 35.81 -28.23 -7.16
CA ARG A 196 34.57 -28.48 -6.40
C ARG A 196 33.30 -28.48 -7.25
N ILE A 197 33.42 -28.40 -8.58
CA ILE A 197 32.26 -28.44 -9.47
C ILE A 197 31.50 -29.76 -9.26
N PRO A 198 30.19 -29.72 -8.95
CA PRO A 198 29.39 -30.92 -8.77
C PRO A 198 29.42 -31.83 -10.01
N ARG A 199 29.48 -33.14 -9.77
CA ARG A 199 29.44 -34.14 -10.85
C ARG A 199 28.05 -34.20 -11.48
N ILE A 200 28.00 -34.26 -12.81
CA ILE A 200 26.75 -34.28 -13.58
C ILE A 200 26.23 -35.69 -13.88
N ASP A 201 27.05 -36.72 -13.67
CA ASP A 201 26.68 -38.12 -13.92
C ASP A 201 25.93 -38.75 -12.74
N VAL A 202 25.43 -37.92 -11.81
CA VAL A 202 24.63 -38.37 -10.67
C VAL A 202 23.17 -38.41 -11.07
N PHE A 203 22.64 -39.62 -11.22
CA PHE A 203 21.24 -39.86 -11.54
C PHE A 203 20.40 -39.95 -10.27
N THR A 204 19.28 -39.25 -10.26
CA THR A 204 18.27 -39.35 -9.22
C THR A 204 17.05 -40.08 -9.78
N GLU A 205 16.57 -41.08 -9.03
CA GLU A 205 15.36 -41.83 -9.37
C GLU A 205 14.12 -41.03 -8.96
N TYR A 206 13.19 -40.87 -9.90
CA TYR A 206 11.86 -40.34 -9.67
C TYR A 206 10.83 -41.42 -9.96
N VAL A 207 9.94 -41.66 -8.99
CA VAL A 207 8.81 -42.58 -9.12
C VAL A 207 7.56 -41.73 -9.27
N GLY A 208 6.91 -41.82 -10.43
CA GLY A 208 5.64 -41.16 -10.69
C GLY A 208 4.54 -42.19 -11.00
N ASP A 209 3.37 -41.97 -10.41
CA ASP A 209 2.16 -42.72 -10.75
C ASP A 209 1.35 -41.89 -11.77
N GLU A 210 1.14 -42.45 -12.97
CA GLU A 210 0.31 -41.85 -14.02
C GLU A 210 -0.98 -42.68 -14.14
N SER A 211 -2.15 -42.04 -14.07
CA SER A 211 -3.41 -42.72 -14.35
C SER A 211 -3.46 -43.11 -15.82
N MET A 212 -3.74 -44.38 -16.13
CA MET A 212 -3.92 -44.80 -17.51
C MET A 212 -5.17 -44.12 -18.07
N GLU A 213 -5.03 -43.32 -19.13
CA GLU A 213 -6.18 -42.85 -19.90
C GLU A 213 -6.96 -44.08 -20.37
N ARG A 214 -8.26 -44.14 -20.01
CA ARG A 214 -9.15 -45.19 -20.50
C ARG A 214 -9.16 -45.11 -22.02
N THR A 215 -8.57 -46.09 -22.68
CA THR A 215 -8.76 -46.29 -24.12
C THR A 215 -10.26 -46.36 -24.41
N ILE A 216 -10.68 -45.68 -25.47
CA ILE A 216 -12.07 -45.50 -25.94
C ILE A 216 -12.87 -46.82 -26.06
N ALA A 217 -12.21 -47.97 -25.99
CA ALA A 217 -12.84 -49.29 -25.97
C ALA A 217 -13.73 -49.56 -24.73
N ASP A 218 -13.54 -48.83 -23.62
CA ASP A 218 -14.42 -48.89 -22.43
C ASP A 218 -15.40 -47.70 -22.35
N PHE A 219 -15.58 -46.95 -23.44
CA PHE A 219 -16.64 -45.97 -23.56
C PHE A 219 -17.96 -46.73 -23.76
N ASP A 220 -18.75 -46.89 -22.70
CA ASP A 220 -20.12 -47.38 -22.83
C ASP A 220 -20.83 -46.46 -23.84
N SER A 221 -21.15 -46.99 -25.02
CA SER A 221 -21.75 -46.22 -26.12
C SER A 221 -23.11 -45.64 -25.73
N ARG A 222 -23.69 -46.11 -24.62
CA ARG A 222 -24.87 -45.53 -23.98
C ARG A 222 -24.59 -44.23 -23.22
N MET A 223 -23.35 -43.97 -22.78
CA MET A 223 -22.91 -42.67 -22.24
C MET A 223 -22.56 -41.66 -23.34
N ALA A 224 -22.47 -42.07 -24.60
CA ALA A 224 -22.36 -41.18 -25.77
C ALA A 224 -23.69 -40.51 -26.11
N LEU A 225 -24.81 -41.12 -25.70
CA LEU A 225 -26.14 -40.57 -25.90
C LEU A 225 -26.35 -39.49 -24.84
N LYS A 226 -26.69 -38.28 -25.30
CA LYS A 226 -27.08 -37.18 -24.41
C LYS A 226 -28.23 -37.68 -23.54
N SER A 227 -28.17 -37.41 -22.23
CA SER A 227 -29.30 -37.71 -21.34
C SER A 227 -30.56 -37.00 -21.84
N ASP A 228 -31.74 -37.56 -21.60
CA ASP A 228 -33.02 -36.93 -21.99
C ASP A 228 -33.12 -35.50 -21.46
N SER A 229 -32.61 -35.23 -20.26
CA SER A 229 -32.51 -33.87 -19.71
C SER A 229 -31.60 -32.93 -20.49
N GLN A 230 -30.50 -33.43 -21.08
CA GLN A 230 -29.64 -32.63 -21.96
C GLN A 230 -30.29 -32.39 -23.32
N ILE A 231 -31.00 -33.37 -23.85
CA ILE A 231 -31.73 -33.24 -25.11
C ILE A 231 -32.86 -32.21 -24.94
N GLU A 232 -33.65 -32.29 -23.87
CA GLU A 232 -34.70 -31.32 -23.56
C GLU A 232 -34.15 -29.90 -23.37
N TRP A 233 -33.02 -29.74 -22.70
CA TRP A 233 -32.37 -28.44 -22.53
C TRP A 233 -31.88 -27.86 -23.85
N GLU A 234 -31.31 -28.67 -24.75
CA GLU A 234 -30.88 -28.22 -26.07
C GLU A 234 -32.06 -27.88 -26.98
N ILE A 235 -33.16 -28.66 -26.92
CA ILE A 235 -34.42 -28.36 -27.60
C ILE A 235 -34.97 -27.01 -27.10
N GLY A 236 -34.95 -26.75 -25.79
CA GLY A 236 -35.33 -25.47 -25.20
C GLY A 236 -34.50 -24.30 -25.74
N LYS A 237 -33.16 -24.44 -25.76
CA LYS A 237 -32.26 -23.42 -26.33
C LYS A 237 -32.47 -23.18 -27.82
N LEU A 238 -32.77 -24.22 -28.59
CA LEU A 238 -33.09 -24.10 -30.01
C LEU A 238 -34.41 -23.38 -30.22
N ASN A 239 -35.44 -23.68 -29.42
CA ASN A 239 -36.72 -22.98 -29.47
C ASN A 239 -36.59 -21.51 -29.09
N ASP A 240 -35.78 -21.18 -28.08
CA ASP A 240 -35.51 -19.79 -27.69
C ASP A 240 -34.78 -19.03 -28.80
N LYS A 241 -33.79 -19.65 -29.44
CA LYS A 241 -33.12 -19.06 -30.62
C LYS A 241 -34.10 -18.88 -31.78
N PHE A 242 -34.96 -19.85 -32.03
CA PHE A 242 -35.95 -19.77 -33.10
C PHE A 242 -36.98 -18.65 -32.85
N LYS A 243 -37.51 -18.53 -31.62
CA LYS A 243 -38.38 -17.40 -31.22
C LYS A 243 -37.69 -16.04 -31.41
N LYS A 244 -36.40 -15.96 -31.06
CA LYS A 244 -35.59 -14.73 -31.18
C LYS A 244 -35.35 -14.32 -32.64
N ILE A 245 -35.17 -15.29 -33.54
CA ILE A 245 -34.99 -15.05 -34.99
C ILE A 245 -36.32 -14.72 -35.66
N MET A 246 -37.41 -15.38 -35.26
CA MET A 246 -38.74 -15.17 -35.83
C MET A 246 -39.50 -13.98 -35.22
N GLY A 247 -38.88 -13.23 -34.32
CA GLY A 247 -39.40 -11.96 -33.78
C GLY A 247 -40.72 -12.08 -33.00
N ARG A 248 -41.07 -13.27 -32.51
CA ARG A 248 -42.28 -13.45 -31.67
C ARG A 248 -41.90 -13.30 -30.19
N PRO A 249 -42.50 -12.36 -29.44
CA PRO A 249 -42.32 -12.31 -27.99
C PRO A 249 -42.89 -13.57 -27.34
N ALA A 250 -42.31 -13.93 -26.20
CA ALA A 250 -42.47 -15.21 -25.50
C ALA A 250 -43.93 -15.67 -25.31
#